data_AF-F2R6B9-F1
#
_entry.id   AF-F2R6B9-F1
#
_cell.length_a   1.000
_cell.length_b   1.000
_cell.length_c   1.000
_cell.angle_alpha   90.00
_cell.angle_beta   90.00
_cell.angle_gamma   90.00
#
_symmetry.space_group_name_H-M   'P 1'
#
loop_
_entity.id
_entity.type
_entity.pdbx_description
1 polymer ?
#
loop_
_entity_poly.entity_id
_entity_poly.type
_entity_poly.pdbx_seq_one_letter_code
_entity_poly.pdbx_strand_id
1 'polypeptide(L)'
;MPEQQHAIEGGLTAPVLQIVTSDEEQAEDKALIAVRRALTTEQGLDALALAQLTDTLLTHCADFARAIEALPMHRRPVRGQGALRDWATLQADGPGDGPLGTWSYARQLALVARSMVTALRSHRASTETRAPYVGRPGLPPLAPSAP
;
A
#
# COMPACT_ATOMS: atom_id res chain seq x y z
N MET A 1 -36.24 38.78 -5.80
CA MET A 1 -35.93 37.87 -4.68
C MET A 1 -34.91 36.87 -5.18
N PRO A 2 -33.69 36.85 -4.62
CA PRO A 2 -32.57 36.04 -5.09
C PRO A 2 -32.58 34.63 -4.48
N GLU A 3 -31.59 33.83 -4.86
CA GLU A 3 -31.07 32.63 -4.18
C GLU A 3 -31.61 31.26 -4.62
N GLN A 4 -31.10 30.80 -5.77
CA GLN A 4 -30.83 29.38 -6.00
C GLN A 4 -29.33 29.18 -6.29
N GLN A 5 -28.50 29.34 -5.27
CA GLN A 5 -27.12 28.87 -5.25
C GLN A 5 -26.88 28.30 -3.86
N HIS A 6 -26.77 26.98 -3.74
CA HIS A 6 -26.05 26.20 -2.72
C HIS A 6 -26.64 24.78 -2.66
N ALA A 7 -26.21 23.91 -3.58
CA ALA A 7 -26.40 22.46 -3.46
C ALA A 7 -25.37 21.70 -4.30
N ILE A 8 -24.09 22.09 -4.26
CA ILE A 8 -23.01 21.35 -4.94
C ILE A 8 -21.75 21.33 -4.07
N GLU A 9 -21.85 20.99 -2.78
CA GLU A 9 -20.64 20.81 -1.93
C GLU A 9 -20.58 19.47 -1.17
N GLY A 10 -21.61 18.62 -1.25
CA GLY A 10 -21.64 17.36 -0.50
C GLY A 10 -21.28 16.09 -1.28
N GLY A 11 -21.22 16.13 -2.62
CA GLY A 11 -21.24 14.93 -3.47
C GLY A 11 -19.90 14.47 -4.05
N LEU A 12 -18.84 15.27 -3.95
CA LEU A 12 -17.56 15.03 -4.64
C LEU A 12 -16.58 14.20 -3.80
N THR A 13 -16.72 14.19 -2.48
CA THR A 13 -15.75 13.55 -1.58
C THR A 13 -15.78 12.02 -1.70
N ALA A 14 -16.98 11.42 -1.79
CA ALA A 14 -17.14 9.97 -1.95
C ALA A 14 -16.58 9.41 -3.27
N PRO A 15 -16.90 9.97 -4.46
CA PRO A 15 -16.36 9.46 -5.71
C PRO A 15 -14.85 9.71 -5.83
N VAL A 16 -14.32 10.81 -5.30
CA VAL A 16 -12.87 11.07 -5.30
C VAL A 16 -12.14 10.07 -4.41
N LEU A 17 -12.65 9.77 -3.22
CA LEU A 17 -12.07 8.74 -2.35
C LEU A 17 -12.09 7.36 -3.02
N GLN A 18 -13.17 7.00 -3.73
CA GLN A 18 -13.26 5.73 -4.46
C GLN A 18 -12.27 5.62 -5.62
N ILE A 19 -12.01 6.71 -6.33
CA ILE A 19 -11.00 6.76 -7.41
C ILE A 19 -9.60 6.58 -6.81
N VAL A 20 -9.28 7.34 -5.76
CA VAL A 20 -7.97 7.26 -5.07
C VAL A 20 -7.72 5.86 -4.52
N THR A 21 -8.70 5.22 -3.89
CA THR A 21 -8.55 3.84 -3.40
C THR A 21 -8.33 2.85 -4.55
N SER A 22 -8.96 3.06 -5.70
CA SER A 22 -8.79 2.18 -6.87
C SER A 22 -7.38 2.30 -7.45
N ASP A 23 -6.83 3.52 -7.50
CA ASP A 23 -5.47 3.75 -7.98
C ASP A 23 -4.41 3.19 -7.02
N GLU A 24 -4.62 3.33 -5.70
CA GLU A 24 -3.77 2.72 -4.66
C GLU A 24 -3.76 1.19 -4.77
N GLU A 25 -4.93 0.57 -4.92
CA GLU A 25 -5.06 -0.88 -5.06
C GLU A 25 -4.39 -1.39 -6.33
N GLN A 26 -4.53 -0.65 -7.44
CA GLN A 26 -3.84 -0.99 -8.68
C GLN A 26 -2.31 -0.88 -8.53
N ALA A 27 -1.81 0.12 -7.82
CA ALA A 27 -0.38 0.27 -7.53
C ALA A 27 0.15 -0.88 -6.66
N GLU A 28 -0.62 -1.29 -5.64
CA GLU A 28 -0.32 -2.45 -4.80
C GLU A 28 -0.28 -3.75 -5.62
N ASP A 29 -1.24 -3.97 -6.51
CA ASP A 29 -1.28 -5.17 -7.36
C ASP A 29 -0.10 -5.23 -8.33
N LYS A 30 0.26 -4.10 -8.96
CA LYS A 30 1.47 -3.99 -9.79
C LYS A 30 2.73 -4.33 -9.00
N ALA A 31 2.83 -3.81 -7.78
CA ALA A 31 3.95 -4.15 -6.90
C ALA A 31 3.98 -5.64 -6.56
N LEU A 32 2.83 -6.28 -6.29
CA LEU A 32 2.76 -7.71 -5.99
C LEU A 32 3.17 -8.58 -7.20
N ILE A 33 2.94 -8.12 -8.43
CA ILE A 33 3.46 -8.78 -9.64
C ILE A 33 4.99 -8.72 -9.66
N ALA A 34 5.59 -7.53 -9.43
CA ALA A 34 7.04 -7.37 -9.36
C ALA A 34 7.66 -8.21 -8.23
N VAL A 35 7.02 -8.22 -7.05
CA VAL A 35 7.41 -9.08 -5.92
C VAL A 35 7.40 -10.54 -6.32
N ARG A 36 6.31 -11.02 -6.94
CA ARG A 36 6.20 -12.42 -7.36
C ARG A 36 7.35 -12.78 -8.30
N ARG A 37 7.60 -11.94 -9.31
CA ARG A 37 8.71 -12.13 -10.25
C ARG A 37 10.05 -12.24 -9.52
N ALA A 38 10.35 -11.36 -8.58
CA ALA A 38 11.60 -11.42 -7.81
C ALA A 38 11.71 -12.66 -6.90
N LEU A 39 10.59 -13.15 -6.37
CA LEU A 39 10.59 -14.29 -5.45
C LEU A 39 10.59 -15.66 -6.15
N THR A 40 10.03 -15.76 -7.36
CA THR A 40 9.87 -17.03 -8.10
C THR A 40 10.90 -17.23 -9.20
N THR A 41 11.63 -16.20 -9.62
CA THR A 41 12.66 -16.36 -10.64
C THR A 41 13.88 -17.02 -10.03
N GLU A 42 14.11 -18.29 -10.39
CA GLU A 42 15.39 -18.97 -10.17
C GLU A 42 16.49 -18.22 -10.96
N GLN A 43 17.74 -18.28 -10.48
CA GLN A 43 18.88 -17.56 -11.06
C GLN A 43 18.90 -17.70 -12.60
N GLY A 44 18.63 -16.61 -13.32
CA GLY A 44 18.40 -16.68 -14.77
C GLY A 44 17.89 -15.40 -15.44
N LEU A 45 17.56 -14.35 -14.67
CA LEU A 45 17.39 -13.01 -15.24
C LEU A 45 18.74 -12.51 -15.77
N ASP A 46 18.73 -11.97 -16.98
CA ASP A 46 19.86 -11.18 -17.44
C ASP A 46 20.07 -9.95 -16.55
N ALA A 47 21.27 -9.37 -16.61
CA ALA A 47 21.65 -8.26 -15.74
C ALA A 47 20.77 -7.01 -15.93
N LEU A 48 20.30 -6.74 -17.15
CA LEU A 48 19.45 -5.58 -17.45
C LEU A 48 18.05 -5.77 -16.85
N ALA A 49 17.46 -6.95 -17.04
CA ALA A 49 16.15 -7.30 -16.50
C ALA A 49 16.17 -7.34 -14.97
N LEU A 50 17.27 -7.78 -14.36
CA LEU A 50 17.46 -7.70 -12.90
C LEU A 50 17.55 -6.24 -12.44
N ALA A 51 18.32 -5.39 -13.12
CA ALA A 51 18.42 -3.98 -12.78
C ALA A 51 17.06 -3.25 -12.86
N GLN A 52 16.30 -3.48 -13.94
CA GLN A 52 14.94 -2.93 -14.12
C GLN A 52 13.98 -3.41 -13.03
N LEU A 53 14.06 -4.69 -12.66
CA LEU A 53 13.24 -5.26 -11.59
C LEU A 53 13.58 -4.63 -10.24
N THR A 54 14.87 -4.47 -9.94
CA THR A 54 15.34 -3.80 -8.72
C THR A 54 14.86 -2.35 -8.67
N ASP A 55 14.98 -1.59 -9.76
CA ASP A 55 14.52 -0.19 -9.83
C ASP A 55 12.99 -0.07 -9.62
N THR A 56 12.24 -0.99 -10.22
CA THR A 56 10.78 -1.09 -10.02
C THR A 56 10.45 -1.34 -8.55
N LEU A 57 11.16 -2.27 -7.90
CA LEU A 57 10.95 -2.58 -6.48
C LEU A 57 11.35 -1.42 -5.56
N LEU A 58 12.45 -0.74 -5.85
CA LEU A 58 12.88 0.46 -5.12
C LEU A 58 11.82 1.56 -5.17
N THR A 59 11.27 1.82 -6.35
CA THR A 59 10.19 2.79 -6.56
C THR A 59 8.98 2.45 -5.70
N HIS A 60 8.51 1.20 -5.77
CA HIS A 60 7.38 0.74 -4.96
C HIS A 60 7.65 0.80 -3.46
N CYS A 61 8.83 0.37 -2.98
CA CYS A 61 9.20 0.49 -1.58
C CYS A 61 9.19 1.95 -1.10
N ALA A 62 9.70 2.89 -1.91
CA ALA A 62 9.69 4.30 -1.57
C ALA A 62 8.26 4.88 -1.49
N ASP A 63 7.39 4.51 -2.44
CA ASP A 63 6.00 4.96 -2.45
C ASP A 63 5.21 4.42 -1.23
N PHE A 64 5.36 3.12 -0.93
CA PHE A 64 4.68 2.53 0.23
C PHE A 64 5.26 3.01 1.56
N ALA A 65 6.56 3.26 1.64
CA ALA A 65 7.17 3.86 2.83
C ALA A 65 6.54 5.23 3.11
N ARG A 66 6.43 6.09 2.09
CA ARG A 66 5.74 7.39 2.20
C ARG A 66 4.28 7.24 2.65
N ALA A 67 3.55 6.27 2.09
CA ALA A 67 2.17 6.00 2.49
C ALA A 67 2.03 5.57 3.97
N ILE A 68 2.92 4.67 4.45
CA ILE A 68 2.92 4.24 5.85
C ILE A 68 3.35 5.40 6.77
N GLU A 69 4.30 6.23 6.34
CA GLU A 69 4.77 7.39 7.10
C GLU A 69 3.73 8.50 7.20
N ALA A 70 2.86 8.66 6.19
CA ALA A 70 1.74 9.59 6.23
C ALA A 70 0.71 9.21 7.32
N LEU A 71 0.67 7.94 7.76
CA LEU A 71 -0.18 7.53 8.87
C LEU A 71 0.37 8.09 10.20
N PRO A 72 -0.49 8.62 11.09
CA PRO A 72 -0.09 9.00 12.44
C PRO A 72 0.60 7.83 13.16
N MET A 73 1.66 8.11 13.93
CA MET A 73 2.50 7.07 14.55
C MET A 73 1.68 6.04 15.35
N HIS A 74 0.67 6.48 16.10
CA HIS A 74 -0.22 5.62 16.90
C HIS A 74 -1.20 4.76 16.07
N ARG A 75 -1.31 5.01 14.76
CA ARG A 75 -2.14 4.26 13.81
C ARG A 75 -1.34 3.36 12.85
N ARG A 76 0.00 3.48 12.85
CA ARG A 76 0.87 2.67 11.98
C ARG A 76 0.80 1.20 12.40
N PRO A 77 0.45 0.27 11.51
CA PRO A 77 0.48 -1.16 11.82
C PRO A 77 1.88 -1.61 12.25
N VAL A 78 1.98 -2.51 13.22
CA VAL A 78 3.27 -3.05 13.72
C VAL A 78 4.11 -3.61 12.57
N ARG A 79 3.47 -4.36 11.66
CA ARG A 79 4.10 -4.87 10.43
C ARG A 79 4.68 -3.75 9.56
N GLY A 80 3.95 -2.64 9.41
CA GLY A 80 4.40 -1.48 8.64
C GLY A 80 5.62 -0.81 9.27
N GLN A 81 5.67 -0.71 10.60
CA GLN A 81 6.84 -0.18 11.31
C GLN A 81 8.08 -1.06 11.14
N GLY A 82 7.91 -2.39 11.22
CA GLY A 82 9.00 -3.34 10.93
C GLY A 82 9.51 -3.20 9.50
N ALA A 83 8.58 -3.16 8.53
CA ALA A 83 8.94 -3.00 7.12
C ALA A 83 9.66 -1.66 6.82
N LEU A 84 9.30 -0.56 7.50
CA LEU A 84 10.01 0.72 7.39
C LEU A 84 11.46 0.63 7.90
N ARG A 85 11.69 -0.12 8.98
CA ARG A 85 13.06 -0.35 9.48
C ARG A 85 13.86 -1.18 8.50
N ASP A 86 13.29 -2.29 8.01
CA ASP A 86 13.95 -3.16 7.04
C ASP A 86 14.26 -2.40 5.74
N TRP A 87 13.35 -1.53 5.31
CA TRP A 87 13.57 -0.62 4.18
C TRP A 87 14.73 0.34 4.41
N ALA A 88 14.78 1.01 5.56
CA ALA A 88 15.87 1.93 5.90
C ALA A 88 17.24 1.22 5.90
N THR A 89 17.29 -0.02 6.40
CA THR A 89 18.50 -0.86 6.34
C THR A 89 18.91 -1.14 4.89
N LEU A 90 17.98 -1.58 4.04
CA LEU A 90 18.27 -1.85 2.62
C LEU A 90 18.68 -0.60 1.83
N GLN A 91 18.18 0.58 2.21
CA GLN A 91 18.65 1.85 1.61
C GLN A 91 20.08 2.18 2.01
N ALA A 92 20.46 1.91 3.26
CA ALA A 92 21.80 2.16 3.77
C ALA A 92 22.83 1.17 3.22
N ASP A 93 22.47 -0.11 3.16
CA ASP A 93 23.39 -1.19 2.77
C ASP A 93 23.56 -1.28 1.25
N GLY A 94 22.49 -1.03 0.49
CA GLY A 94 22.49 -1.23 -0.96
C GLY A 94 22.68 -2.70 -1.37
N PRO A 95 22.96 -2.96 -2.66
CA PRO A 95 23.28 -4.31 -3.11
C PRO A 95 24.64 -4.75 -2.54
N GLY A 96 24.68 -5.93 -1.94
CA GLY A 96 25.93 -6.52 -1.43
C GLY A 96 26.93 -6.83 -2.55
N ASP A 97 28.20 -7.02 -2.16
CA ASP A 97 29.26 -7.37 -3.09
C ASP A 97 29.09 -8.79 -3.68
N GLY A 98 29.56 -8.95 -4.92
CA GLY A 98 29.65 -10.24 -5.59
C GLY A 98 28.46 -10.60 -6.50
N PRO A 99 28.54 -11.75 -7.19
CA PRO A 99 27.64 -12.10 -8.30
C PRO A 99 26.18 -12.33 -7.88
N LEU A 100 25.92 -12.59 -6.59
CA LEU A 100 24.58 -12.83 -6.05
C LEU A 100 24.05 -11.66 -5.22
N GLY A 101 24.86 -10.61 -4.99
CA GLY A 101 24.50 -9.51 -4.11
C GLY A 101 23.32 -8.70 -4.65
N THR A 102 23.33 -8.38 -5.95
CA THR A 102 22.23 -7.69 -6.63
C THR A 102 20.93 -8.52 -6.66
N TRP A 103 21.04 -9.84 -6.81
CA TRP A 103 19.87 -10.73 -6.79
C TRP A 103 19.27 -10.85 -5.38
N SER A 104 20.13 -11.03 -4.37
CA SER A 104 19.71 -11.10 -2.97
C SER A 104 19.06 -9.80 -2.52
N TYR A 105 19.60 -8.66 -2.97
CA TYR A 105 19.03 -7.35 -2.74
C TYR A 105 17.62 -7.20 -3.34
N ALA A 106 17.44 -7.53 -4.62
CA ALA A 106 16.13 -7.52 -5.26
C ALA A 106 15.11 -8.41 -4.52
N ARG A 107 15.55 -9.58 -4.04
CA ARG A 107 14.71 -10.49 -3.26
C ARG A 107 14.31 -9.90 -1.90
N GLN A 108 15.23 -9.24 -1.20
CA GLN A 108 14.94 -8.56 0.07
C GLN A 108 13.99 -7.38 -0.14
N LEU A 109 14.21 -6.56 -1.17
CA LEU A 109 13.28 -5.50 -1.56
C LEU A 109 11.87 -6.05 -1.80
N ALA A 110 11.75 -7.18 -2.51
CA ALA A 110 10.46 -7.81 -2.76
C ALA A 110 9.75 -8.27 -1.47
N LEU A 111 10.49 -8.77 -0.48
CA LEU A 111 9.91 -9.14 0.81
C LEU A 111 9.43 -7.91 1.60
N VAL A 112 10.22 -6.83 1.60
CA VAL A 112 9.87 -5.57 2.25
C VAL A 112 8.62 -4.95 1.59
N ALA A 113 8.60 -4.84 0.26
CA ALA A 113 7.45 -4.35 -0.50
C ALA A 113 6.17 -5.16 -0.18
N ARG A 114 6.26 -6.49 -0.16
CA ARG A 114 5.13 -7.35 0.22
C ARG A 114 4.63 -7.06 1.64
N SER A 115 5.56 -6.86 2.58
CA SER A 115 5.21 -6.56 3.97
C SER A 115 4.50 -5.21 4.10
N MET A 116 4.97 -4.19 3.37
CA MET A 116 4.35 -2.87 3.31
C MET A 116 2.94 -2.90 2.71
N VAL A 117 2.77 -3.55 1.54
CA VAL A 117 1.44 -3.73 0.91
C VAL A 117 0.49 -4.45 1.87
N THR A 118 0.95 -5.51 2.53
CA THR A 118 0.12 -6.23 3.51
C THR A 118 -0.29 -5.33 4.67
N ALA A 119 0.62 -4.48 5.16
CA ALA A 119 0.32 -3.54 6.24
C ALA A 119 -0.70 -2.48 5.81
N LEU A 120 -0.56 -1.91 4.61
CA LEU A 120 -1.48 -0.92 4.05
C LEU A 120 -2.88 -1.49 3.84
N ARG A 121 -3.01 -2.67 3.20
CA ARG A 121 -4.29 -3.36 3.04
C ARG A 121 -4.96 -3.69 4.37
N SER A 122 -4.20 -4.17 5.34
CA SER A 122 -4.72 -4.46 6.68
C SER A 122 -5.21 -3.20 7.38
N HIS A 123 -4.47 -2.08 7.24
CA HIS A 123 -4.88 -0.79 7.79
C HIS A 123 -6.18 -0.30 7.15
N ARG A 124 -6.29 -0.34 5.82
CA ARG A 124 -7.50 0.04 5.07
C ARG A 124 -8.70 -0.78 5.53
N ALA A 125 -8.60 -2.11 5.56
CA ALA A 125 -9.67 -3.00 6.01
C ALA A 125 -10.10 -2.71 7.46
N SER A 126 -9.16 -2.46 8.38
CA SER A 126 -9.45 -2.13 9.78
C SER A 126 -10.13 -0.75 9.95
N THR A 127 -9.86 0.18 9.04
CA THR A 127 -10.39 1.54 9.08
C THR A 127 -11.77 1.59 8.44
N GLU A 128 -11.99 0.89 7.33
CA GLU A 128 -13.31 0.74 6.69
C GLU A 128 -14.31 0.01 7.59
N THR A 129 -13.85 -1.04 8.30
CA THR A 129 -14.70 -1.75 9.28
C THR A 129 -15.00 -0.90 10.52
N ARG A 130 -14.14 0.06 10.84
CA ARG A 130 -14.30 0.98 11.99
C ARG A 130 -14.98 2.30 11.62
N ALA A 131 -15.20 2.57 10.34
CA ALA A 131 -16.05 3.67 9.93
C ALA A 131 -17.41 3.47 10.60
N PRO A 132 -17.86 4.40 11.46
CA PRO A 132 -19.15 4.26 12.10
C PRO A 132 -20.17 4.08 10.98
N TYR A 133 -21.08 3.13 11.17
CA TYR A 133 -22.19 2.79 10.28
C TYR A 133 -23.20 3.96 10.23
N VAL A 134 -22.72 5.15 9.89
CA VAL A 134 -23.43 6.42 9.90
C VAL A 134 -23.33 6.90 8.47
N GLY A 135 -24.34 6.55 7.68
CA GLY A 135 -24.57 7.18 6.39
C GLY A 135 -24.48 6.29 5.14
N ARG A 136 -24.71 4.97 5.21
CA ARG A 136 -25.24 4.28 4.01
C ARG A 136 -26.71 4.68 3.86
N PRO A 137 -27.11 5.48 2.85
CA PRO A 137 -28.52 5.71 2.58
C PRO A 137 -29.07 4.41 2.00
N GLY A 138 -29.93 3.70 2.74
CA GLY A 138 -30.71 2.58 2.19
C GLY A 138 -30.63 1.23 2.91
N LEU A 139 -30.02 1.13 4.10
CA LEU A 139 -30.20 -0.06 4.94
C LEU A 139 -31.08 0.31 6.15
N PRO A 140 -32.22 -0.39 6.37
CA PRO A 140 -33.02 -0.14 7.56
C PRO A 140 -32.20 -0.44 8.81
N PRO A 141 -32.36 0.34 9.89
CA PRO A 141 -31.68 0.06 11.15
C PRO A 141 -32.05 -1.35 11.59
N LEU A 142 -31.05 -2.18 11.90
CA LEU A 142 -31.26 -3.43 12.61
C LEU A 142 -31.98 -3.07 13.91
N ALA A 143 -33.25 -3.47 14.01
CA ALA A 143 -34.00 -3.28 15.24
C ALA A 143 -33.20 -3.91 16.39
N PRO A 144 -33.05 -3.23 17.53
CA PRO A 144 -32.51 -3.87 18.71
C PRO A 144 -33.43 -5.05 19.03
N SER A 145 -32.89 -6.27 18.94
CA SER A 145 -33.57 -7.45 19.48
C SER A 145 -33.91 -7.16 20.94
N ALA A 146 -35.18 -6.94 21.21
CA ALA A 146 -35.73 -6.76 22.54
C ALA A 146 -35.58 -8.08 23.33
N PRO A 147 -35.52 -8.02 24.67
CA PRO A 147 -34.95 -9.05 25.54
C PRO A 147 -35.69 -10.38 25.56
#